data_AF-A0AAI9YB32-F1
#
_entry.id   AF-A0AAI9YB32-F1
#
_cell.length_a   1.000
_cell.length_b   1.000
_cell.length_c   1.000
_cell.angle_alpha   90.00
_cell.angle_beta   90.00
_cell.angle_gamma   90.00
#
_symmetry.space_group_name_H-M   'P 1'
#
loop_
_entity.id
_entity.type
_entity.pdbx_description
1 polymer ?
#
loop_
_entity_poly.entity_id
_entity_poly.type
_entity_poly.pdbx_seq_one_letter_code
_entity_poly.pdbx_strand_id
1 'polypeptide(L)'
;MKFTTSTAVFVLATIAPLASAATCSHSQNRWSITASGVDDVPGKCGGLWDNLKRFGACAVSGPSCGGSNGNLAWSFTTGVGCNAGMVESSWWQATKNQFGSISCP
;
A
#
# COMPACT_ATOMS: atom_id res chain seq x y z
N MET A 1 1.62 -7.43 59.53
CA MET A 1 1.81 -7.45 58.06
C MET A 1 0.87 -6.42 57.47
N LYS A 2 1.36 -5.34 56.85
CA LYS A 2 0.53 -4.31 56.20
C LYS A 2 0.67 -4.51 54.69
N PHE A 3 -0.44 -4.83 54.03
CA PHE A 3 -0.50 -4.95 52.57
C PHE A 3 -1.11 -3.67 52.01
N THR A 4 -0.29 -2.88 51.31
CA THR A 4 -0.72 -1.66 50.63
C THR A 4 -0.91 -2.00 49.15
N THR A 5 -2.15 -2.20 48.74
CA THR A 5 -2.50 -2.52 47.36
C THR A 5 -2.49 -1.23 46.52
N SER A 6 -1.52 -1.10 45.61
CA SER A 6 -1.47 0.00 44.63
C SER A 6 -2.11 -0.47 43.33
N THR A 7 -3.29 0.06 43.02
CA THR A 7 -3.98 -0.13 41.73
C THR A 7 -3.37 0.81 40.69
N ALA A 8 -2.62 0.26 39.74
CA ALA A 8 -2.16 0.98 38.57
C ALA A 8 -3.28 1.05 37.52
N VAL A 9 -3.68 2.26 37.13
CA VAL A 9 -4.68 2.50 36.08
C VAL A 9 -3.96 2.62 34.74
N PHE A 10 -4.10 1.62 33.87
CA PHE A 10 -3.63 1.67 32.48
C PHE A 10 -4.69 2.38 31.62
N VAL A 11 -4.38 3.59 31.15
CA VAL A 11 -5.20 4.30 30.17
C VAL A 11 -4.87 3.76 28.78
N LEU A 12 -5.76 2.95 28.20
CA LEU A 12 -5.66 2.52 26.80
C LEU A 12 -6.04 3.70 25.89
N ALA A 13 -5.05 4.38 25.31
CA ALA A 13 -5.32 5.33 24.24
C ALA A 13 -5.73 4.55 22.98
N THR A 14 -7.01 4.63 22.60
CA THR A 14 -7.49 4.06 21.34
C THR A 14 -7.00 4.92 20.18
N ILE A 15 -5.88 4.52 19.58
CA ILE A 15 -5.40 5.08 18.32
C ILE A 15 -6.41 4.64 17.25
N ALA A 16 -7.31 5.55 16.86
CA ALA A 16 -8.18 5.31 15.72
C ALA A 16 -7.28 5.21 14.47
N PRO A 17 -7.34 4.11 13.69
CA PRO A 17 -6.66 4.08 12.41
C PRO A 17 -7.26 5.18 11.55
N LEU A 18 -6.43 6.13 11.11
CA LEU A 18 -6.75 6.94 9.93
C LEU A 18 -7.11 5.94 8.84
N ALA A 19 -8.36 5.95 8.39
CA ALA A 19 -8.80 5.07 7.33
C ALA A 19 -8.01 5.45 6.07
N SER A 20 -6.93 4.71 5.83
CA SER A 20 -6.09 4.87 4.67
C SER A 20 -6.86 4.34 3.46
N ALA A 21 -7.12 5.20 2.49
CA ALA A 21 -7.94 4.87 1.33
C ALA A 21 -7.02 4.55 0.15
N ALA A 22 -6.61 3.28 0.03
CA ALA A 22 -6.00 2.81 -1.20
C ALA A 22 -7.07 2.63 -2.29
N THR A 23 -6.83 3.16 -3.48
CA THR A 23 -7.70 3.05 -4.64
C THR A 23 -6.90 2.55 -5.83
N CYS A 24 -7.53 1.73 -6.67
CA CYS A 24 -6.96 1.26 -7.93
C CYS A 24 -7.88 1.60 -9.09
N SER A 25 -7.29 2.15 -10.15
CA SER A 25 -7.94 2.37 -11.43
C SER A 25 -7.13 1.68 -12.51
N HIS A 26 -7.84 1.03 -13.43
CA HIS A 26 -7.27 0.37 -14.59
C HIS A 26 -8.01 0.84 -15.85
N SER A 27 -7.26 1.32 -16.84
CA SER A 27 -7.81 1.78 -18.13
C SER A 27 -6.93 1.26 -19.26
N GLN A 28 -7.51 0.38 -20.09
CA GLN A 28 -6.81 -0.40 -21.11
C GLN A 28 -5.71 -1.26 -20.50
N ASN A 29 -4.47 -0.76 -20.49
CA ASN A 29 -3.31 -1.41 -19.88
C ASN A 29 -2.61 -0.52 -18.85
N ARG A 30 -3.20 0.64 -18.53
CA ARG A 30 -2.64 1.62 -17.61
C ARG A 30 -3.24 1.42 -16.23
N TRP A 31 -2.35 1.22 -15.27
CA TRP A 31 -2.65 1.10 -13.85
C TRP A 31 -2.36 2.42 -13.15
N SER A 32 -3.25 2.80 -12.24
CA SER A 32 -3.07 3.95 -11.36
C SER A 32 -3.59 3.58 -9.99
N ILE A 33 -2.68 3.47 -9.04
CA ILE A 33 -2.95 3.17 -7.65
C ILE A 33 -2.62 4.41 -6.84
N THR A 34 -3.51 4.83 -5.95
CA THR A 34 -3.23 5.91 -5.00
C THR A 34 -3.58 5.49 -3.59
N ALA A 35 -2.83 5.97 -2.60
CA ALA A 35 -3.13 5.75 -1.20
C ALA A 35 -2.73 6.96 -0.36
N SER A 36 -3.44 7.17 0.74
CA SER A 36 -3.16 8.21 1.73
C SER A 36 -2.60 7.62 3.02
N GLY A 37 -1.86 8.41 3.79
CA GLY A 37 -1.27 7.99 5.05
C GLY A 37 -0.06 7.05 4.89
N VAL A 38 0.59 7.08 3.73
CA VAL A 38 1.76 6.26 3.43
C VAL A 38 3.02 6.85 4.04
N ASP A 39 3.62 6.13 4.97
CA ASP A 39 5.00 6.37 5.42
C ASP A 39 6.01 5.84 4.39
N ASP A 40 7.19 6.49 4.35
CA ASP A 40 8.31 6.10 3.49
C ASP A 40 7.93 5.78 2.04
N VAL A 41 7.31 6.75 1.36
CA VAL A 41 6.92 6.62 -0.06
C VAL A 41 8.06 6.09 -0.94
N PRO A 42 9.34 6.55 -0.84
CA PRO A 42 10.44 6.00 -1.62
C PRO A 42 10.65 4.49 -1.40
N GLY A 43 10.65 4.04 -0.13
CA GLY A 43 10.79 2.63 0.21
C GLY A 43 9.61 1.78 -0.28
N LYS A 44 8.37 2.27 -0.14
CA LYS A 44 7.18 1.58 -0.65
C LYS A 44 7.21 1.49 -2.17
N CYS A 45 7.61 2.55 -2.87
CA CYS A 45 7.78 2.55 -4.32
C CYS A 45 8.79 1.48 -4.78
N GLY A 46 9.94 1.38 -4.12
CA GLY A 46 10.91 0.31 -4.41
C GLY A 46 10.30 -1.07 -4.24
N GLY A 47 9.63 -1.30 -3.11
CA GLY A 47 8.93 -2.56 -2.82
C GLY A 47 7.84 -2.90 -3.84
N LEU A 48 7.06 -1.93 -4.31
CA LEU A 48 6.01 -2.13 -5.31
C LEU A 48 6.61 -2.63 -6.63
N TRP A 49 7.67 -1.98 -7.12
CA TRP A 49 8.35 -2.40 -8.35
C TRP A 49 9.06 -3.74 -8.20
N ASP A 50 9.73 -3.98 -7.08
CA ASP A 50 10.40 -5.25 -6.81
C ASP A 50 9.42 -6.42 -6.72
N ASN A 51 8.22 -6.17 -6.25
CA ASN A 51 7.17 -7.18 -6.20
C ASN A 51 6.35 -7.28 -7.49
N LEU A 52 6.43 -6.30 -8.41
CA LEU A 52 5.77 -6.40 -9.71
C LEU A 52 6.69 -7.10 -10.74
N LYS A 53 8.00 -6.80 -10.71
CA LYS A 53 8.98 -7.38 -11.67
C LYS A 53 9.11 -8.90 -11.61
N ARG A 54 8.70 -9.54 -10.50
CA ARG A 54 8.63 -11.01 -10.39
C ARG A 54 7.65 -11.63 -11.38
N PHE A 55 6.66 -10.85 -11.82
CA PHE A 55 5.68 -11.27 -12.82
C PHE A 55 6.18 -10.88 -14.21
N GLY A 56 6.80 -11.82 -14.91
CA GLY A 56 7.33 -11.57 -16.27
C GLY A 56 6.26 -11.09 -17.27
N ALA A 57 4.98 -11.38 -17.01
CA ALA A 57 3.85 -10.89 -17.79
C ALA A 57 3.54 -9.39 -17.56
N CYS A 58 4.02 -8.80 -16.46
CA CYS A 58 3.88 -7.39 -16.12
C CYS A 58 5.11 -6.59 -16.55
N ALA A 59 5.46 -6.65 -17.84
CA ALA A 59 6.45 -5.77 -18.42
C ALA A 59 5.96 -4.31 -18.34
N VAL A 60 6.66 -3.48 -17.57
CA VAL A 60 6.26 -2.10 -17.27
C VAL A 60 6.82 -1.12 -18.30
N SER A 61 5.98 -0.19 -18.73
CA SER A 61 6.32 1.01 -19.50
C SER A 61 5.75 2.27 -18.84
N GLY A 62 6.48 3.39 -18.95
CA GLY A 62 6.14 4.64 -18.27
C GLY A 62 5.97 4.52 -16.75
N PRO A 63 6.92 3.89 -16.01
CA PRO A 63 6.82 3.75 -14.56
C PRO A 63 6.87 5.12 -13.87
N SER A 64 5.91 5.35 -12.99
CA SER A 64 5.89 6.51 -12.10
C SER A 64 5.47 6.05 -10.71
N CYS A 65 6.29 6.36 -9.72
CA CYS A 65 5.93 6.14 -8.33
C CYS A 65 6.49 7.28 -7.49
N GLY A 66 5.66 7.82 -6.63
CA GLY A 66 6.05 8.90 -5.73
C GLY A 66 4.85 9.49 -5.04
N GLY A 67 5.01 10.71 -4.55
CA GLY A 67 3.96 11.45 -3.87
C GLY A 67 4.53 12.24 -2.70
N SER A 68 3.67 12.99 -2.02
CA SER A 68 4.06 13.94 -0.97
C SER A 68 2.95 14.07 0.05
N ASN A 69 3.28 14.56 1.26
CA ASN A 69 2.34 14.72 2.36
C ASN A 69 1.62 13.42 2.74
N GLY A 70 2.32 12.29 2.72
CA GLY A 70 1.75 10.97 3.03
C GLY A 70 0.85 10.40 1.94
N ASN A 71 0.78 11.03 0.76
CA ASN A 71 0.10 10.46 -0.39
C ASN A 71 1.09 9.71 -1.26
N LEU A 72 0.73 8.51 -1.67
CA LEU A 72 1.44 7.70 -2.65
C LEU A 72 0.60 7.63 -3.93
N ALA A 73 1.25 7.81 -5.06
CA ALA A 73 0.73 7.59 -6.40
C ALA A 73 1.68 6.65 -7.14
N TRP A 74 1.15 5.52 -7.58
CA TRP A 74 1.86 4.48 -8.30
C TRP A 74 1.14 4.21 -9.61
N SER A 75 1.77 4.58 -10.74
CA SER A 75 1.17 4.44 -12.06
C SER A 75 2.15 3.90 -13.09
N PHE A 76 1.64 3.07 -13.99
CA PHE A 76 2.42 2.39 -15.01
C PHE A 76 1.52 1.82 -16.09
N THR A 77 2.10 1.46 -17.23
CA THR A 77 1.41 0.71 -18.28
C THR A 77 2.04 -0.66 -18.42
N THR A 78 1.24 -1.72 -18.56
CA THR A 78 1.72 -3.10 -18.71
C THR A 78 1.42 -3.70 -20.07
N GLY A 79 1.96 -4.88 -20.35
CA GLY A 79 1.45 -5.75 -21.40
C GLY A 79 0.12 -6.41 -21.02
N VAL A 80 -0.58 -6.98 -22.02
CA VAL A 80 -1.88 -7.66 -21.88
C VAL A 80 -1.87 -8.90 -20.97
N GLY A 81 -0.69 -9.43 -20.65
CA GLY A 81 -0.55 -10.57 -19.74
C GLY A 81 -0.61 -10.21 -18.26
N CYS A 82 -0.49 -8.92 -17.91
CA CYS A 82 -0.58 -8.47 -16.53
C CYS A 82 -2.04 -8.29 -16.13
N ASN A 83 -2.45 -8.97 -15.06
CA ASN A 83 -3.82 -8.91 -14.55
C ASN A 83 -3.87 -8.23 -13.17
N ALA A 84 -5.09 -7.88 -12.75
CA ALA A 84 -5.37 -7.24 -11.46
C ALA A 84 -4.76 -8.00 -10.28
N GLY A 85 -4.88 -9.33 -10.24
CA GLY A 85 -4.36 -10.15 -9.14
C GLY A 85 -2.84 -10.05 -8.96
N MET A 86 -2.08 -9.85 -10.03
CA MET A 86 -0.63 -9.61 -9.95
C MET A 86 -0.34 -8.25 -9.29
N VAL A 87 -1.05 -7.21 -9.70
CA VAL A 87 -0.90 -5.85 -9.16
C VAL A 87 -1.33 -5.78 -7.70
N GLU A 88 -2.47 -6.40 -7.35
CA GLU A 88 -2.97 -6.52 -5.99
C GLU A 88 -2.00 -7.31 -5.09
N SER A 89 -1.44 -8.41 -5.61
CA SER A 89 -0.41 -9.15 -4.89
C SER A 89 0.85 -8.30 -4.65
N SER A 90 1.30 -7.53 -5.64
CA SER A 90 2.46 -6.64 -5.46
C SER A 90 2.20 -5.57 -4.41
N TRP A 91 0.99 -5.01 -4.41
CA TRP A 91 0.54 -4.07 -3.38
C TRP A 91 0.58 -4.67 -1.98
N TRP A 92 -0.02 -5.85 -1.80
CA TRP A 92 -0.01 -6.54 -0.50
C TRP A 92 1.41 -6.83 -0.03
N GLN A 93 2.32 -7.24 -0.92
CA GLN A 93 3.70 -7.54 -0.52
C GLN A 93 4.47 -6.32 -0.06
N ALA A 94 4.28 -5.16 -0.70
CA ALA A 94 4.98 -3.92 -0.35
C ALA A 94 4.37 -3.20 0.87
N THR A 95 3.05 -3.26 1.03
CA THR A 95 2.32 -2.44 2.00
C THR A 95 1.65 -3.23 3.12
N LYS A 96 1.47 -4.55 2.95
CA LYS A 96 0.69 -5.41 3.85
C LYS A 96 -0.72 -4.85 4.13
N ASN A 97 -1.31 -4.15 3.15
CA ASN A 97 -2.56 -3.39 3.24
C ASN A 97 -2.66 -2.45 4.46
N GLN A 98 -1.53 -2.01 5.01
CA GLN A 98 -1.52 -1.01 6.10
C GLN A 98 -2.19 0.29 5.67
N PHE A 99 -2.19 0.57 4.36
CA PHE A 99 -2.79 1.76 3.77
C PHE A 99 -4.14 1.50 3.08
N GLY A 100 -4.76 0.36 3.37
CA GLY A 100 -5.95 -0.13 2.68
C GLY A 100 -5.63 -1.20 1.64
N SER A 101 -6.54 -2.15 1.46
CA SER A 101 -6.50 -3.10 0.35
C SER A 101 -6.93 -2.42 -0.94
N ILE A 102 -6.27 -2.74 -2.04
CA ILE A 102 -6.74 -2.36 -3.36
C ILE A 102 -7.55 -3.48 -3.99
N SER A 103 -8.53 -3.11 -4.80
CA SER A 103 -9.20 -4.01 -5.72
C SER A 103 -9.22 -3.32 -7.08
N CYS A 104 -8.59 -3.96 -8.07
CA CYS A 104 -8.48 -3.41 -9.41
C CYS A 104 -9.50 -4.08 -10.36
N PRO A 105 -10.14 -3.32 -11.25
CA PRO A 105 -11.14 -3.85 -12.19
C PRO A 105 -10.53 -4.63 -13.36
#